data_AF-A0AAE1QED4-F1
#
_entry.id   AF-A0AAE1QED4-F1
#
_cell.length_a   1.000
_cell.length_b   1.000
_cell.length_c   1.000
_cell.angle_alpha   90.00
_cell.angle_beta   90.00
_cell.angle_gamma   90.00
#
_symmetry.space_group_name_H-M   'P 1'
#
loop_
_entity.id
_entity.type
_entity.pdbx_description
1 polymer ?
#
loop_
_entity_poly.entity_id
_entity_poly.type
_entity_poly.pdbx_seq_one_letter_code
_entity_poly.pdbx_strand_id
1 'polypeptide(L)' 'MSPHWINKSYSTYEATGRLQDALGCYECLCVSQGSEEVYKGLLECYLNLDQPHSVMNITQGLLGTRPELESVIPEQVSR' A
#
# COMPACT_ATOMS: atom_id res chain seq x y z
N MET A 1 0.34 -6.08 -16.30
CA MET A 1 -0.98 -6.68 -16.00
C MET A 1 -1.10 -6.71 -14.50
N SER A 2 -1.81 -5.76 -13.91
CA SER A 2 -1.91 -5.68 -12.45
C SER A 2 -2.70 -6.87 -11.90
N PRO A 3 -2.34 -7.39 -10.72
CA PRO A 3 -2.84 -8.66 -10.24
C PRO A 3 -4.21 -8.36 -9.64
N HIS A 4 -5.25 -8.83 -10.32
CA HIS A 4 -6.65 -8.61 -9.95
C HIS A 4 -6.99 -9.03 -8.49
N TRP A 5 -6.11 -9.79 -7.83
CA TRP A 5 -6.26 -10.22 -6.45
C TRP A 5 -5.99 -9.11 -5.42
N ILE A 6 -5.15 -8.11 -5.72
CA ILE A 6 -4.81 -7.05 -4.75
C ILE A 6 -6.05 -6.22 -4.43
N ASN A 7 -6.72 -5.72 -5.48
CA ASN A 7 -7.96 -4.96 -5.32
C ASN A 7 -9.09 -5.80 -4.72
N LYS A 8 -9.15 -7.10 -5.06
CA LYS A 8 -10.17 -8.01 -4.52
C LYS A 8 -9.96 -8.29 -3.03
N SER A 9 -8.73 -8.51 -2.60
CA SER A 9 -8.38 -8.70 -1.19
C SER A 9 -8.72 -7.44 -0.41
N TYR A 10 -8.30 -6.27 -0.89
CA TYR A 10 -8.63 -4.97 -0.30
C TYR A 10 -10.15 -4.79 -0.10
N SER A 11 -10.97 -4.95 -1.14
CA SER A 11 -12.44 -4.81 -1.03
C SER A 11 -13.07 -5.83 -0.09
N THR A 12 -12.48 -7.03 0.07
CA THR A 12 -12.99 -8.06 0.98
C THR A 12 -12.73 -7.69 2.44
N TYR A 13 -11.56 -7.14 2.74
CA TYR A 13 -11.23 -6.67 4.09
C TYR A 13 -11.94 -5.37 4.47
N GLU A 14 -12.14 -4.47 3.51
CA GLU A 14 -12.96 -3.26 3.70
C GLU A 14 -14.42 -3.64 4.03
N ALA A 15 -15.02 -4.56 3.26
CA ALA A 15 -16.39 -5.03 3.50
C ALA A 15 -16.58 -5.75 4.85
N THR A 16 -15.50 -6.26 5.44
CA THR A 16 -15.53 -6.93 6.76
C THR A 16 -15.11 -6.00 7.90
N GLY A 17 -14.77 -4.74 7.64
CA GLY A 17 -14.26 -3.79 8.64
C GLY A 17 -12.87 -4.17 9.20
N ARG A 18 -12.15 -5.07 8.51
CA ARG A 18 -10.87 -5.65 8.94
C ARG A 18 -9.70 -5.09 8.16
N LEU A 19 -9.69 -3.77 7.99
CA LEU A 19 -8.61 -3.06 7.26
C LEU A 19 -7.24 -3.25 7.93
N GLN A 20 -7.18 -3.45 9.25
CA GLN A 20 -5.94 -3.74 9.97
C GLN A 20 -5.35 -5.10 9.60
N ASP A 21 -6.19 -6.13 9.39
CA ASP A 21 -5.73 -7.45 8.94
C ASP A 21 -5.21 -7.39 7.50
N ALA A 22 -5.86 -6.61 6.63
CA ALA A 22 -5.38 -6.37 5.26
C ALA A 22 -3.97 -5.76 5.26
N LEU A 23 -3.75 -4.80 6.16
CA LEU A 23 -2.48 -4.09 6.28
C LEU A 23 -1.34 -5.04 6.65
N GLY A 24 -1.55 -5.91 7.63
CA GLY A 24 -0.56 -6.95 7.99
C GLY A 24 -0.27 -7.93 6.86
N CYS A 25 -1.28 -8.28 6.05
CA CYS A 25 -1.06 -9.09 4.85
C CYS A 25 -0.18 -8.36 3.82
N TYR A 26 -0.41 -7.07 3.59
CA TYR A 26 0.42 -6.28 2.68
C TYR A 26 1.84 -6.09 3.18
N GLU A 27 2.07 -5.85 4.47
CA GLU A 27 3.42 -5.78 5.03
C GLU A 27 4.19 -7.08 4.79
N CYS A 28 3.54 -8.23 4.99
CA CYS A 28 4.15 -9.53 4.74
C CYS A 28 4.49 -9.75 3.24
N LEU A 29 3.61 -9.29 2.36
CA LEU A 29 3.81 -9.33 0.91
C LEU A 29 4.90 -8.35 0.45
N CYS A 30 5.07 -7.21 1.10
CA CYS A 30 6.16 -6.28 0.84
C CYS A 30 7.51 -6.91 1.13
N VAL A 31 7.60 -7.71 2.19
CA VAL A 31 8.83 -8.45 2.55
C VAL A 31 9.08 -9.62 1.59
N SER A 32 8.03 -10.35 1.18
CA SER A 32 8.18 -11.56 0.34
C SER A 32 8.29 -11.30 -1.15
N GLN A 33 7.49 -10.38 -1.70
CA GLN A 33 7.44 -10.04 -3.13
C GLN A 33 8.04 -8.66 -3.41
N GLY A 34 7.76 -7.68 -2.56
CA GLY A 34 8.28 -6.31 -2.71
C GLY A 34 8.02 -5.73 -4.10
N SER A 35 6.85 -6.01 -4.67
CA SER A 35 6.43 -5.54 -5.99
C SER A 35 5.66 -4.22 -5.89
N GLU A 36 5.72 -3.41 -6.94
CA GLU A 36 5.00 -2.14 -7.06
C GLU A 36 3.53 -2.21 -6.63
N GLU A 37 2.82 -3.24 -7.09
CA GLU A 37 1.39 -3.35 -6.84
C GLU A 37 1.08 -3.63 -5.36
N VAL A 38 2.00 -4.32 -4.67
CA VAL A 38 1.87 -4.58 -3.23
C VAL A 38 2.05 -3.30 -2.43
N TYR A 39 3.05 -2.48 -2.80
CA TYR A 39 3.25 -1.18 -2.16
C TYR A 39 2.06 -0.25 -2.39
N LYS A 40 1.48 -0.23 -3.61
CA LYS A 40 0.23 0.50 -3.87
C LYS A 40 -0.90 0.07 -2.94
N GLY A 41 -1.18 -1.24 -2.86
CA GLY A 41 -2.21 -1.76 -1.97
C GLY A 41 -1.98 -1.43 -0.49
N LEU A 42 -0.72 -1.46 -0.03
CA LEU A 42 -0.35 -1.07 1.32
C LEU A 42 -0.66 0.42 1.59
N LEU A 43 -0.23 1.31 0.70
CA LEU A 43 -0.44 2.76 0.83
C LEU A 43 -1.94 3.10 0.81
N GLU A 44 -2.71 2.46 -0.07
CA GLU A 44 -4.18 2.61 -0.10
C GLU A 44 -4.83 2.12 1.21
N CYS A 45 -4.37 1.01 1.79
CA CYS A 45 -4.83 0.56 3.10
C CYS A 45 -4.58 1.60 4.20
N TYR A 46 -3.38 2.20 4.25
CA TYR A 46 -3.08 3.23 5.24
C TYR A 46 -3.90 4.51 5.03
N LEU A 47 -4.17 4.93 3.79
CA LEU A 47 -5.04 6.07 3.51
C LEU A 47 -6.47 5.82 4.01
N ASN A 48 -7.01 4.63 3.77
CA ASN A 48 -8.36 4.26 4.20
C ASN A 48 -8.47 4.02 5.72
N LEU A 49 -7.34 3.76 6.39
CA LEU A 49 -7.25 3.75 7.86
C LEU A 49 -7.11 5.15 8.48
N ASP A 50 -7.21 6.21 7.68
CA ASP A 50 -6.99 7.60 8.11
C ASP A 50 -5.57 7.80 8.70
N GLN A 51 -4.59 7.08 8.14
CA GLN A 51 -3.17 7.13 8.54
C GLN A 51 -2.27 7.69 7.41
N PRO A 52 -2.54 8.88 6.86
CA PRO A 52 -1.77 9.45 5.75
C PRO A 52 -0.32 9.75 6.13
N HIS A 53 -0.03 10.03 7.40
CA HIS A 53 1.33 10.27 7.86
C HIS A 53 2.21 9.00 7.74
N SER A 54 1.64 7.83 8.00
CA SER A 54 2.30 6.54 7.80
C SER A 54 2.60 6.28 6.33
N VAL A 55 1.66 6.62 5.43
CA VAL A 55 1.84 6.53 3.97
C VAL A 55 3.08 7.32 3.54
N MET A 56 3.22 8.57 4.02
CA MET A 56 4.36 9.43 3.68
C MET A 56 5.68 8.87 4.20
N ASN A 57 5.71 8.40 5.44
CA ASN A 57 6.93 7.88 6.04
C ASN A 57 7.41 6.60 5.34
N ILE A 58 6.47 5.69 5.03
CA ILE A 58 6.74 4.45 4.30
C ILE A 58 7.22 4.77 2.88
N THR A 59 6.52 5.68 2.20
CA THR A 59 6.89 6.22 0.88
C THR A 59 8.32 6.75 0.89
N GLN A 60 8.67 7.66 1.80
CA GLN A 60 10.00 8.24 1.86
C GLN A 60 11.09 7.19 2.11
N GLY A 61 10.83 6.24 3.02
CA GLY A 61 11.76 5.13 3.28
C GLY A 61 11.96 4.23 2.06
N LEU A 62 10.87 3.97 1.32
CA LEU A 62 10.89 3.22 0.07
C LEU A 62 11.67 3.95 -1.01
N LEU A 63 11.41 5.24 -1.25
CA LEU A 63 12.12 6.03 -2.25
C LEU A 63 13.61 6.18 -1.93
N GLY A 64 13.96 6.25 -0.64
CA GLY A 64 15.37 6.25 -0.21
C GLY A 64 16.10 4.96 -0.54
N THR A 65 15.40 3.83 -0.66
CA THR A 65 15.97 2.51 -0.95
C THR A 65 15.80 2.11 -2.42
N ARG A 66 14.70 2.54 -3.03
CA ARG A 66 14.17 2.15 -4.33
C ARG A 66 13.48 3.34 -5.01
N PRO A 67 14.26 4.32 -5.49
CA PRO A 67 13.71 5.51 -6.14
C PRO A 67 12.92 5.18 -7.42
N GLU A 68 13.12 4.00 -8.02
CA GLU A 68 12.33 3.53 -9.15
C GLU A 68 10.82 3.44 -8.85
N LEU A 69 10.44 3.33 -7.58
CA LEU A 69 9.05 3.26 -7.15
C LEU A 69 8.37 4.63 -7.07
N GLU A 70 9.08 5.74 -7.33
CA GLU A 70 8.52 7.10 -7.29
C GLU A 70 7.33 7.28 -8.24
N SER A 71 7.40 6.69 -9.43
CA SER A 71 6.34 6.75 -10.46
C SER A 71 5.05 6.02 -10.07
N VAL A 72 5.08 5.31 -8.96
CA VAL A 72 4.10 4.30 -8.53
C VAL A 72 3.31 4.81 -7.34
N ILE A 73 3.89 5.72 -6.57
CA ILE A 73 3.25 6.30 -5.41
C ILE A 73 2.18 7.26 -5.92
N PRO A 74 0.91 7.06 -5.56
CA PRO A 74 -0.14 7.96 -5.98
C PRO A 74 0.22 9.36 -5.48
N GLU A 75 0.27 10.32 -6.41
CA GLU A 75 0.49 11.75 -6.21
C GLU A 75 -0.71 12.35 -5.44
N GLN A 76 -0.99 11.84 -4.24
CA GLN A 76 -2.08 12.28 -3.37
C GLN A 76 -1.54 12.90 -2.08
N VAL A 77 -0.22 13.16 -2.03
CA VAL A 77 0.48 13.86 -0.93
C VAL A 77 0.73 15.34 -1.28
N SER A 78 0.13 15.86 -2.35
CA SER A 78 0.21 17.27 -2.72
C SER A 78 -1.16 17.83 -3.08
N ARG A 79 -2.05 17.95 -2.10
CA ARG A 79 -3.09 18.98 -2.12
C ARG A 79 -3.59 19.35 -0.74
#